data_AF-A0A1S2LJH0-F1
#
_entry.id   AF-A0A1S2LJH0-F1
#
_cell.length_a   1.000
_cell.length_b   1.000
_cell.length_c   1.000
_cell.angle_alpha   90.00
_cell.angle_beta   90.00
_cell.angle_gamma   90.00
#
_symmetry.space_group_name_H-M   'P 1'
#
loop_
_entity.id
_entity.type
_entity.pdbx_description
1 polymer ?
#
loop_
_entity_poly.entity_id
_entity_poly.type
_entity_poly.pdbx_seq_one_letter_code
_entity_poly.pdbx_strand_id
1 'polypeptide(L)' 'MIDKNYGAYVLICDICGNEADQSFDTFDNAIDAKNELGWRSERGEQLDLKDGWVDLCPDCQ' A
#
# COMPACT_ATOMS: atom_id res chain seq x y z
N MET A 1 -2.76 0.13 1.14
CA MET A 1 -3.26 1.49 1.32
C MET A 1 -2.12 2.49 1.43
N ILE A 2 -2.38 3.76 1.09
CA ILE A 2 -1.52 4.90 1.44
C ILE A 2 -2.24 5.68 2.54
N ASP A 3 -1.61 5.89 3.68
CA ASP A 3 -2.16 6.64 4.81
C ASP A 3 -1.28 7.85 5.16
N LYS A 4 -1.87 8.88 5.78
CA LYS A 4 -1.16 10.10 6.18
C LYS A 4 -0.95 10.14 7.70
N ASN A 5 0.26 9.80 8.14
CA ASN A 5 0.65 9.77 9.54
C ASN A 5 1.64 10.90 9.86
N TYR A 6 1.31 11.72 10.87
CA TYR A 6 2.17 12.81 11.38
C TYR A 6 2.74 13.77 10.33
N GLY A 7 2.02 13.96 9.21
CA GLY A 7 2.44 14.85 8.13
C GLY A 7 3.17 14.17 6.97
N ALA A 8 3.53 12.89 7.11
CA ALA A 8 4.08 12.07 6.04
C ALA A 8 3.05 11.05 5.53
N TYR A 9 3.27 10.53 4.33
CA TYR A 9 2.50 9.44 3.73
C TYR A 9 3.26 8.12 3.90
N VAL A 10 2.58 7.06 4.29
CA VAL A 10 3.15 5.72 4.47
C VAL A 10 2.35 4.70 3.66
N LEU A 11 3.03 3.69 3.13
CA LEU A 11 2.38 2.53 2.51
C LEU A 11 2.09 1.49 3.59
N ILE A 12 0.85 1.04 3.69
CA ILE A 12 0.41 0.03 4.67
C ILE A 12 -0.27 -1.12 3.93
N CYS A 13 0.15 -2.35 4.19
CA CYS A 13 -0.44 -3.52 3.55
C CYS A 13 -1.81 -3.81 4.13
N ASP A 14 -2.81 -3.96 3.26
CA ASP A 14 -4.19 -4.21 3.68
C ASP A 14 -4.42 -5.66 4.19
N ILE A 15 -3.43 -6.55 4.04
CA ILE A 15 -3.47 -7.94 4.53
C ILE A 15 -2.77 -8.11 5.87
N CYS A 16 -1.48 -7.73 5.94
CA CYS A 16 -0.66 -7.98 7.13
C CYS A 16 -0.50 -6.73 8.03
N GLY A 17 -0.88 -5.55 7.54
CA GLY A 17 -0.70 -4.29 8.26
C GLY A 17 0.74 -3.77 8.31
N ASN A 18 1.69 -4.43 7.64
CA ASN A 18 3.07 -3.96 7.60
C ASN A 18 3.17 -2.64 6.84
N GLU A 19 3.99 -1.74 7.37
CA GLU A 19 4.33 -0.47 6.74
C GLU A 19 5.60 -0.62 5.89
N ALA A 20 5.70 0.11 4.79
CA ALA A 20 6.99 0.25 4.11
C ALA A 20 7.98 1.00 5.00
N ASP A 21 9.27 0.64 4.96
CA ASP A 21 10.33 1.31 5.72
C ASP A 21 10.50 2.81 5.35
N GLN A 22 9.91 3.23 4.23
CA GLN A 22 9.99 4.60 3.71
C GLN A 22 8.68 5.34 3.90
N SER A 23 8.78 6.59 4.33
CA SER A 23 7.69 7.57 4.37
C SER A 23 7.92 8.67 3.32
N PHE A 24 6.85 9.28 2.84
CA PHE A 24 6.88 10.24 1.73
C PHE A 24 6.25 11.57 2.11
N ASP A 25 6.77 12.68 1.59
CA ASP A 25 6.23 14.03 1.89
C ASP A 25 4.94 14.36 1.15
N THR A 26 4.72 13.71 0.00
CA THR A 26 3.54 13.90 -0.86
C THR A 26 2.88 12.58 -1.18
N PHE A 27 1.57 12.64 -1.47
CA PHE A 27 0.79 11.47 -1.86
C PHE A 27 1.26 10.93 -3.23
N ASP A 28 1.59 11.83 -4.16
CA ASP A 28 2.08 11.45 -5.49
C ASP A 28 3.41 10.68 -5.38
N ASN A 29 4.33 11.13 -4.54
CA ASN A 29 5.59 10.41 -4.30
C ASN A 29 5.33 9.01 -3.71
N ALA A 30 4.33 8.86 -2.84
CA ALA A 30 3.96 7.56 -2.28
C ALA A 30 3.36 6.63 -3.35
N ILE A 31 2.59 7.16 -4.31
CA ILE A 31 2.09 6.39 -5.46
C ILE A 31 3.24 5.90 -6.34
N ASP A 32 4.18 6.78 -6.68
CA ASP A 32 5.31 6.43 -7.54
C ASP A 32 6.18 5.36 -6.87
N ALA A 33 6.51 5.57 -5.59
CA ALA A 33 7.32 4.65 -4.81
C ALA A 33 6.65 3.28 -4.59
N LYS A 34 5.31 3.21 -4.57
CA LYS A 34 4.58 1.95 -4.44
C LYS A 34 5.00 0.94 -5.51
N ASN A 35 5.10 1.38 -6.77
CA ASN A 35 5.54 0.50 -7.86
C ASN A 35 7.03 0.13 -7.73
N GLU A 36 7.88 1.07 -7.34
CA GLU A 36 9.33 0.85 -7.17
C GLU A 36 9.65 -0.10 -6.02
N LEU A 37 8.88 -0.05 -4.95
CA LEU A 37 8.98 -0.94 -3.79
C LEU A 37 8.31 -2.29 -4.02
N GLY A 38 7.79 -2.53 -5.22
CA GLY A 38 7.16 -3.79 -5.60
C GLY A 38 5.80 -4.02 -4.94
N TRP A 39 5.12 -2.98 -4.45
CA TRP A 39 3.78 -3.10 -3.92
C TRP A 39 2.76 -3.15 -5.06
N ARG A 40 1.63 -3.84 -4.81
CA ARG A 40 0.59 -4.04 -5.84
C ARG A 40 -0.79 -3.70 -5.32
N SER A 41 -1.62 -3.08 -6.15
CA SER A 41 -3.06 -2.98 -5.92
C SER A 41 -3.78 -4.11 -6.64
N GLU A 42 -4.56 -4.89 -5.91
CA GLU A 42 -5.43 -5.92 -6.48
C GLU A 42 -6.89 -5.69 -6.08
N ARG A 43 -7.82 -6.26 -6.86
CA ARG A 43 -9.22 -6.25 -6.45
C ARG A 43 -9.40 -7.28 -5.35
N GLY A 44 -10.08 -6.91 -4.27
CA GLY A 44 -10.34 -7.79 -3.13
C GLY A 44 -11.02 -9.11 -3.53
N GLU A 45 -11.89 -9.08 -4.54
CA GLU A 45 -12.50 -10.27 -5.14
C GLU A 45 -11.49 -11.32 -5.63
N GLN A 46 -10.27 -10.91 -6.01
CA GLN A 46 -9.20 -11.81 -6.45
C GLN A 46 -8.50 -12.51 -5.27
N LEU A 47 -8.72 -12.04 -4.05
CA LEU A 47 -8.13 -12.55 -2.80
C LEU A 47 -9.18 -13.15 -1.87
N ASP A 48 -10.36 -13.52 -2.39
CA ASP A 48 -11.52 -13.95 -1.59
C ASP A 48 -11.94 -12.93 -0.51
N LEU A 49 -11.62 -11.65 -0.72
CA LEU A 49 -12.03 -10.51 0.10
C LEU A 49 -13.26 -9.82 -0.51
N LYS A 50 -13.86 -8.90 0.26
CA LYS A 50 -14.97 -8.08 -0.21
C LYS A 50 -14.55 -7.21 -1.40
N ASP A 51 -15.52 -6.80 -2.21
CA ASP A 51 -15.34 -5.85 -3.30
C ASP A 51 -14.56 -4.61 -2.85
N GLY A 52 -13.63 -4.17 -3.70
CA GLY A 52 -12.76 -3.04 -3.41
C GLY A 52 -11.35 -3.25 -3.94
N TRP A 53 -10.49 -2.27 -3.69
CA TRP A 53 -9.06 -2.36 -3.95
C TRP A 53 -8.33 -2.57 -2.63
N VAL A 54 -7.32 -3.43 -2.67
CA VAL A 54 -6.42 -3.73 -1.55
C VAL A 54 -5.00 -3.61 -2.06
N ASP A 55 -4.13 -2.96 -1.28
CA ASP A 55 -2.71 -2.91 -1.57
C ASP A 55 -1.93 -3.92 -0.75
N LEU A 56 -1.08 -4.64 -1.46
CA LEU A 56 -0.29 -5.75 -0.98
C LEU A 56 1.18 -5.36 -0.98
N CYS A 57 1.86 -5.64 0.14
CA CYS A 57 3.31 -5.64 0.16
C CYS A 57 3.85 -6.84 -0.65
N PRO A 58 5.15 -6.87 -1.00
CA PRO A 58 5.77 -7.98 -1.73
C PRO A 58 5.53 -9.36 -1.11
N ASP A 59 5.39 -9.44 0.21
CA ASP A 59 5.22 -10.71 0.92
C ASP A 59 3.78 -11.25 0.91
N CYS A 60 2.79 -10.40 0.58
CA CYS A 60 1.35 -10.72 0.64
C CYS A 60 0.67 -10.77 -0.74
N GLN A 61 1.46 -10.71 -1.82
CA GLN A 61 0.98 -10.86 -3.21
C GLN A 61 0.67 -12.30 -3.58
#